data_AF-A0A0S7WRF2-F1
#
_entry.id   AF-A0A0S7WRF2-F1
#
_cell.length_a   1.000
_cell.length_b   1.000
_cell.length_c   1.000
_cell.angle_alpha   90.00
_cell.angle_beta   90.00
_cell.angle_gamma   90.00
#
_symmetry.space_group_name_H-M   'P 1'
#
loop_
_entity.id
_entity.type
_entity.pdbx_description
1 polymer ?
#
loop_
_entity_poly.entity_id
_entity_poly.type
_entity_poly.pdbx_seq_one_letter_code
_entity_poly.pdbx_strand_id
1 'polypeptide(L)'
;MSDTEALDMNWEDKVAFVYGNTDNNVFLRQLRIGIPLGFRSNAIEFGGQRYEGEGMVLISCMPNPFNKMLPFVVCVTNRSEDLIGIGMRVSSPSEWDADYVLYGGAERLAVGRYHKEKGTWTLPESEPELRQ
;
A
#
# COMPACT_ATOMS: atom_id res chain seq x y z
N MET A 1 -14.18 -10.72 9.58
CA MET A 1 -14.49 -9.28 9.52
C MET A 1 -14.68 -8.92 8.07
N SER A 2 -15.83 -8.39 7.73
CA SER A 2 -16.11 -7.81 6.42
C SER A 2 -15.54 -6.40 6.34
N ASP A 3 -15.37 -5.90 5.12
CA ASP A 3 -14.95 -4.51 4.88
C ASP A 3 -16.00 -3.49 5.33
N THR A 4 -17.29 -3.85 5.35
CA THR A 4 -18.35 -3.01 5.92
C THR A 4 -18.26 -2.93 7.44
N GLU A 5 -18.04 -4.05 8.14
CA GLU A 5 -17.79 -4.05 9.58
C GLU A 5 -16.54 -3.22 9.93
N ALA A 6 -15.52 -3.23 9.06
CA ALA A 6 -14.30 -2.44 9.24
C ALA A 6 -14.56 -0.92 9.18
N LEU A 7 -15.61 -0.44 8.51
CA LEU A 7 -15.94 0.99 8.46
C LEU A 7 -16.46 1.54 9.79
N ASP A 8 -17.22 0.72 10.52
CA ASP A 8 -17.87 1.13 11.78
C ASP A 8 -16.98 0.90 13.01
N MET A 9 -15.80 0.33 12.82
CA MET A 9 -14.88 0.01 13.89
C MET A 9 -14.10 1.22 14.38
N ASN A 10 -13.87 1.27 15.71
CA ASN A 10 -12.83 2.13 16.26
C ASN A 10 -11.44 1.50 16.01
N TRP A 11 -10.62 2.19 15.23
CA TRP A 11 -9.27 1.78 14.83
C TRP A 11 -8.14 2.38 15.68
N GLU A 12 -8.45 3.27 16.63
CA GLU A 12 -7.44 4.01 17.40
C GLU A 12 -6.53 3.13 18.26
N ASP A 13 -7.00 1.96 18.70
CA ASP A 13 -6.27 1.00 19.53
C ASP A 13 -5.89 -0.29 18.78
N LYS A 14 -5.98 -0.30 17.44
CA LYS A 14 -5.79 -1.50 16.62
C LYS A 14 -4.61 -1.38 15.68
N VAL A 15 -3.87 -2.48 15.57
CA VAL A 15 -2.96 -2.74 14.46
C VAL A 15 -3.78 -3.30 13.30
N ALA A 16 -3.59 -2.77 12.10
CA ALA A 16 -4.32 -3.23 10.93
C ALA A 16 -3.37 -3.85 9.90
N PHE A 17 -3.82 -4.97 9.33
CA PHE A 17 -3.29 -5.52 8.09
C PHE A 17 -4.47 -5.65 7.13
N VAL A 18 -4.54 -4.77 6.15
CA VAL A 18 -5.62 -4.72 5.18
C VAL A 18 -5.18 -5.44 3.93
N TYR A 19 -5.95 -6.46 3.56
CA TYR A 19 -5.69 -7.31 2.41
C TYR A 19 -6.88 -7.28 1.48
N GLY A 20 -6.68 -6.97 0.20
CA GLY A 20 -7.81 -6.90 -0.74
C GLY A 20 -7.48 -6.20 -2.05
N ASN A 21 -8.50 -5.89 -2.84
CA ASN A 21 -8.34 -5.20 -4.12
C ASN A 21 -9.08 -3.86 -4.14
N THR A 22 -8.75 -3.03 -5.13
CA THR A 22 -9.31 -1.69 -5.32
C THR A 22 -10.79 -1.67 -5.74
N ASP A 23 -11.28 -2.78 -6.31
CA ASP A 23 -12.61 -2.87 -6.89
C ASP A 23 -13.71 -3.21 -5.87
N ASN A 24 -13.40 -4.03 -4.87
CA ASN A 24 -14.45 -4.60 -4.01
C ASN A 24 -14.30 -4.29 -2.52
N ASN A 25 -13.19 -3.69 -2.08
CA ASN A 25 -12.98 -3.35 -0.67
C ASN A 25 -13.47 -1.92 -0.37
N VAL A 26 -14.66 -1.81 0.24
CA VAL A 26 -15.31 -0.53 0.55
C VAL A 26 -14.53 0.26 1.59
N PHE A 27 -13.89 -0.41 2.55
CA PHE A 27 -13.04 0.23 3.56
C PHE A 27 -11.86 0.96 2.91
N LEU A 28 -11.12 0.29 2.02
CA LEU A 28 -9.99 0.88 1.29
C LEU A 28 -10.42 2.11 0.48
N ARG A 29 -11.58 2.07 -0.19
CA ARG A 29 -12.09 3.20 -0.98
C ARG A 29 -12.37 4.46 -0.18
N GLN A 30 -12.75 4.31 1.09
CA GLN A 30 -13.05 5.45 1.97
C GLN A 30 -11.84 5.87 2.81
N LEU A 31 -10.82 5.01 2.90
CA LEU A 31 -9.65 5.25 3.71
C LEU A 31 -8.85 6.44 3.18
N ARG A 32 -8.76 7.49 3.99
CA ARG A 32 -7.86 8.61 3.76
C ARG A 32 -6.57 8.37 4.49
N ILE A 33 -5.61 7.81 3.77
CA ILE A 33 -4.25 7.65 4.28
C ILE A 33 -3.53 8.99 4.12
N GLY A 34 -2.69 9.37 5.10
CA GLY A 34 -1.83 10.56 5.02
C GLY A 34 -0.74 10.49 3.93
N ILE A 35 -0.76 9.47 3.07
CA ILE A 35 0.11 9.26 1.91
C ILE A 35 -0.80 9.24 0.67
N PRO A 36 -0.39 9.80 -0.48
CA PRO A 36 -1.16 9.73 -1.72
C PRO A 36 -1.31 8.27 -2.20
N LEU A 37 -2.33 7.59 -1.69
CA LEU A 37 -2.77 6.26 -2.09
C LEU A 37 -4.23 6.37 -2.54
N GLY A 38 -4.48 6.04 -3.80
CA GLY A 38 -5.79 6.03 -4.39
C GLY A 38 -6.10 4.67 -4.99
N PHE A 39 -7.33 4.22 -4.77
CA PHE A 39 -7.84 2.99 -5.33
C PHE A 39 -8.81 3.32 -6.46
N ARG A 40 -8.47 2.90 -7.67
CA ARG A 40 -9.28 3.12 -8.86
C ARG A 40 -9.55 1.78 -9.52
N SER A 41 -10.56 1.73 -10.36
CA SER A 41 -10.83 0.52 -11.12
C SER A 41 -9.62 0.19 -12.01
N ASN A 42 -9.10 -1.03 -11.87
CA ASN A 42 -7.91 -1.54 -12.55
C ASN A 42 -6.62 -0.71 -12.35
N ALA A 43 -6.52 0.16 -11.35
CA ALA A 43 -5.31 0.93 -11.09
C ALA A 43 -5.04 1.21 -9.61
N ILE A 44 -3.75 1.30 -9.28
CA ILE A 44 -3.25 1.78 -7.99
C ILE A 44 -2.64 3.16 -8.22
N GLU A 45 -3.15 4.19 -7.55
CA GLU A 45 -2.51 5.50 -7.49
C GLU A 45 -1.61 5.51 -6.27
N PHE A 46 -0.30 5.67 -6.43
CA PHE A 46 0.65 5.72 -5.33
C PHE A 46 1.71 6.77 -5.60
N GLY A 47 1.91 7.68 -4.66
CA GLY A 47 2.94 8.71 -4.76
C GLY A 47 2.77 9.71 -5.89
N GLY A 48 1.51 10.02 -6.24
CA GLY A 48 1.20 10.90 -7.35
C GLY A 48 1.36 10.24 -8.72
N GLN A 49 1.78 8.98 -8.77
CA GLN A 49 1.83 8.16 -9.98
C GLN A 49 0.62 7.22 -10.03
N ARG A 50 0.27 6.81 -11.25
CA ARG A 50 -0.82 5.86 -11.51
C ARG A 50 -0.23 4.62 -12.17
N TYR A 51 -0.51 3.47 -11.57
CA TYR A 51 -0.01 2.17 -12.01
C TYR A 51 -1.16 1.31 -12.50
N GLU A 52 -1.06 0.89 -13.75
CA GLU A 52 -2.06 0.11 -14.48
C GLU A 52 -1.41 -1.12 -15.12
N GLY A 53 -2.22 -2.13 -15.44
CA GLY A 53 -1.77 -3.37 -16.05
C GLY A 53 -2.13 -4.60 -15.23
N GLU A 54 -1.62 -5.76 -15.65
CA GLU A 54 -1.88 -7.03 -14.97
C GLU A 54 -0.90 -7.25 -13.81
N GLY A 55 -1.37 -7.86 -12.72
CA GLY A 55 -0.51 -8.22 -11.61
C GLY A 55 -0.03 -7.04 -10.80
N MET A 56 -0.75 -5.92 -10.76
CA MET A 56 -0.38 -4.78 -9.91
C MET A 56 -0.57 -5.15 -8.45
N VAL A 57 0.50 -4.98 -7.66
CA VAL A 57 0.48 -5.25 -6.22
C VAL A 57 1.21 -4.14 -5.51
N LEU A 58 0.57 -3.49 -4.55
CA LEU A 58 1.23 -2.62 -3.58
C LEU A 58 1.21 -3.29 -2.21
N ILE A 59 2.39 -3.37 -1.60
CA ILE A 59 2.54 -3.68 -0.18
C ILE A 59 3.16 -2.46 0.46
N SER A 60 2.55 -1.95 1.52
CA SER A 60 3.02 -0.77 2.21
C SER A 60 2.72 -0.84 3.70
N CYS A 61 3.74 -0.61 4.50
CA CYS A 61 3.69 -0.48 5.95
C CYS A 61 3.86 1.00 6.31
N MET A 62 2.86 1.57 6.98
CA MET A 62 2.81 2.99 7.28
C MET A 62 2.20 3.24 8.67
N PRO A 63 2.24 4.48 9.20
CA PRO A 63 1.52 4.81 10.42
C PRO A 63 0.02 4.63 10.21
N ASN A 64 -0.64 4.08 11.22
CA ASN A 64 -2.08 3.98 11.23
C ASN A 64 -2.70 5.39 11.12
N PRO A 65 -3.60 5.62 10.14
CA PRO A 65 -4.21 6.93 9.90
C PRO A 65 -5.12 7.38 11.06
N PHE A 66 -5.58 6.45 11.90
CA PHE A 66 -6.38 6.69 13.10
C PHE A 66 -5.51 6.88 14.35
N ASN A 67 -4.35 6.22 14.41
CA ASN A 67 -3.37 6.41 15.50
C ASN A 67 -1.94 6.23 14.99
N LYS A 68 -1.20 7.33 14.83
CA LYS A 68 0.16 7.33 14.30
C LYS A 68 1.20 6.56 15.13
N MET A 69 0.86 6.11 16.34
CA MET A 69 1.71 5.26 17.18
C MET A 69 1.60 3.76 16.85
N LEU A 70 0.61 3.37 16.05
CA LEU A 70 0.37 1.98 15.66
C LEU A 70 0.72 1.77 14.17
N PRO A 71 1.16 0.56 13.78
CA PRO A 71 1.40 0.23 12.39
C PRO A 71 0.10 -0.07 11.63
N PHE A 72 0.14 0.18 10.32
CA PHE A 72 -0.93 -0.09 9.38
C PHE A 72 -0.33 -0.60 8.08
N VAL A 73 -0.69 -1.82 7.72
CA VAL A 73 -0.18 -2.47 6.52
C VAL A 73 -1.31 -2.59 5.52
N VAL A 74 -1.04 -2.23 4.27
CA VAL A 74 -1.90 -2.54 3.12
C VAL A 74 -1.17 -3.50 2.21
N CYS A 75 -1.88 -4.53 1.76
CA CYS A 75 -1.45 -5.47 0.75
C CYS A 75 -2.59 -5.55 -0.27
N VAL A 76 -2.44 -4.80 -1.36
CA VAL A 76 -3.54 -4.43 -2.23
C VAL A 76 -3.22 -4.62 -3.70
N THR A 77 -4.21 -5.11 -4.45
CA THR A 77 -4.10 -5.34 -5.89
C THR A 77 -5.12 -4.51 -6.66
N ASN A 78 -4.84 -4.26 -7.93
CA ASN A 78 -5.81 -3.59 -8.80
C ASN A 78 -6.93 -4.53 -9.30
N ARG A 79 -6.69 -5.84 -9.35
CA ARG A 79 -7.65 -6.87 -9.77
C ARG A 79 -7.78 -7.95 -8.71
N SER A 80 -8.96 -8.57 -8.62
CA SER A 80 -9.25 -9.56 -7.56
C SER A 80 -8.43 -10.85 -7.73
N GLU A 81 -8.26 -11.29 -8.96
CA GLU A 81 -7.49 -12.47 -9.35
C GLU A 81 -6.01 -12.37 -8.97
N ASP A 82 -5.45 -11.15 -8.98
CA ASP A 82 -4.05 -10.91 -8.65
C ASP A 82 -3.74 -11.05 -7.15
N LEU A 83 -4.76 -11.16 -6.29
CA LEU A 83 -4.57 -11.52 -4.87
C LEU A 83 -4.10 -12.96 -4.70
N ILE A 84 -4.43 -13.84 -5.64
CA ILE A 84 -4.06 -15.25 -5.55
C ILE A 84 -2.55 -15.37 -5.80
N GLY A 85 -1.83 -15.92 -4.83
CA GLY A 85 -0.38 -16.13 -4.94
C GLY A 85 0.48 -14.91 -4.57
N ILE A 86 -0.11 -13.80 -4.12
CA ILE A 86 0.64 -12.61 -3.69
C ILE A 86 1.66 -12.92 -2.57
N GLY A 87 1.32 -13.84 -1.65
CA GLY A 87 2.22 -14.25 -0.57
C GLY A 87 3.54 -14.88 -1.05
N MET A 88 3.55 -15.49 -2.24
CA MET A 88 4.79 -15.97 -2.87
C MET A 88 5.63 -14.85 -3.48
N ARG A 89 5.04 -13.68 -3.77
CA ARG A 89 5.80 -12.53 -4.24
C ARG A 89 6.58 -11.89 -3.09
N VAL A 90 6.02 -11.91 -1.87
CA VAL A 90 6.61 -11.29 -0.66
C VAL A 90 7.64 -12.16 0.08
N SER A 91 8.01 -13.31 -0.47
CA SER A 91 8.86 -14.28 0.23
C SER A 91 10.36 -13.95 0.21
N SER A 92 10.76 -12.87 -0.46
CA SER A 92 12.17 -12.46 -0.52
C SER A 92 12.57 -11.62 0.69
N PRO A 93 13.64 -11.98 1.44
CA PRO A 93 14.15 -11.18 2.54
C PRO A 93 14.54 -9.75 2.15
N SER A 94 14.86 -9.51 0.87
CA SER A 94 15.18 -8.17 0.36
C SER A 94 14.00 -7.20 0.38
N GLU A 95 12.77 -7.72 0.47
CA GLU A 95 11.55 -6.91 0.56
C GLU A 95 11.21 -6.52 1.99
N TRP A 96 11.87 -7.13 2.98
CA TRP A 96 11.61 -6.87 4.39
C TRP A 96 12.33 -5.62 4.91
N ASP A 97 13.20 -5.03 4.11
CA ASP A 97 13.98 -3.83 4.44
C ASP A 97 13.40 -2.54 3.79
N ALA A 98 12.17 -2.62 3.30
CA ALA A 98 11.44 -1.52 2.68
C ALA A 98 10.11 -1.26 3.41
N ASP A 99 9.72 0.00 3.50
CA ASP A 99 8.39 0.36 4.00
C ASP A 99 7.31 0.12 2.94
N TYR A 100 7.66 0.19 1.65
CA TYR A 100 6.76 -0.15 0.56
C TYR A 100 7.47 -0.83 -0.60
N VAL A 101 6.70 -1.65 -1.31
CA VAL A 101 7.07 -2.25 -2.59
C VAL A 101 5.85 -2.30 -3.51
N LEU A 102 6.08 -2.01 -4.78
CA LEU A 102 5.08 -2.04 -5.84
C LEU A 102 5.56 -2.96 -6.96
N TYR A 103 4.71 -3.89 -7.38
CA TYR A 103 4.97 -4.83 -8.46
C TYR A 103 4.04 -4.63 -9.64
N GLY A 104 4.53 -5.00 -10.82
CA GLY A 104 3.74 -5.29 -12.01
C GLY A 104 4.07 -6.63 -12.59
N GLY A 105 3.14 -7.58 -12.44
CA GLY A 105 3.42 -8.98 -12.70
C GLY A 105 4.59 -9.45 -11.83
N ALA A 106 5.70 -9.82 -12.47
CA ALA A 106 6.94 -10.24 -11.81
C ALA A 106 7.97 -9.11 -11.62
N GLU A 107 7.71 -7.93 -12.19
CA GLU A 107 8.64 -6.80 -12.17
C GLU A 107 8.40 -5.92 -10.94
N ARG A 108 9.48 -5.53 -10.25
CA ARG A 108 9.43 -4.56 -9.16
C ARG A 108 9.49 -3.15 -9.72
N LEU A 109 8.36 -2.45 -9.69
CA LEU A 109 8.20 -1.10 -10.26
C LEU A 109 8.67 0.01 -9.30
N ALA A 110 8.49 -0.19 -7.99
CA ALA A 110 8.97 0.74 -6.98
C ALA A 110 9.28 0.02 -5.67
N VAL A 111 10.24 0.53 -4.91
CA VAL A 111 10.58 0.07 -3.55
C VAL A 111 11.21 1.22 -2.79
N GLY A 112 10.93 1.34 -1.49
CA GLY A 112 11.55 2.40 -0.72
C GLY A 112 11.14 2.44 0.74
N ARG A 113 11.66 3.46 1.42
CA ARG A 113 11.34 3.79 2.81
C ARG A 113 10.77 5.20 2.85
N TYR A 114 9.81 5.44 3.72
CA TYR A 114 9.23 6.77 3.88
C TYR A 114 10.20 7.71 4.58
N HIS A 115 10.20 8.98 4.17
CA HIS A 115 10.85 10.03 4.94
C HIS A 115 9.94 10.44 6.10
N LYS A 116 10.51 10.39 7.32
CA LYS A 116 9.82 10.72 8.57
C LYS A 116 10.39 12.01 9.17
N GLU A 117 9.60 13.08 9.15
CA GLU A 117 9.95 14.34 9.79
C GLU A 117 8.79 14.84 10.66
N LYS A 118 9.09 15.14 11.94
CA LYS A 118 8.13 15.74 12.90
C LYS A 118 6.75 15.03 12.96
N GLY A 119 6.73 13.70 12.83
CA GLY A 119 5.49 12.91 12.86
C GLY A 119 4.66 12.94 11.58
N THR A 120 5.22 13.47 10.50
CA THR A 120 4.69 13.41 9.14
C THR A 120 5.53 12.42 8.33
N TRP A 121 4.86 11.60 7.55
CA TRP A 121 5.47 10.61 6.69
C TRP A 121 5.23 11.05 5.24
N THR A 122 6.30 11.08 4.47
CA THR A 122 6.29 11.49 3.06
C THR A 122 7.04 10.45 2.25
N LEU A 123 6.72 10.36 0.96
CA LEU A 123 7.60 9.65 0.06
C LEU A 123 8.94 10.40 -0.02
N PRO A 124 10.07 9.68 -0.11
CA PRO A 124 11.34 10.33 -0.37
C PRO A 124 11.23 11.15 -1.66
N GLU A 125 11.83 12.34 -1.68
CA GLU A 125 12.01 13.07 -2.93
C GLU A 125 12.77 12.14 -3.88
N SER A 126 12.24 11.91 -5.07
CA SER A 126 12.97 11.16 -6.09
C SER A 126 14.26 11.92 -6.36
N GLU A 127 15.42 11.38 -5.94
CA GLU A 127 16.69 11.86 -6.46
C GLU A 127 16.63 11.69 -7.99
N PRO A 128 16.92 12.74 -8.78
CA PRO A 128 17.03 12.58 -10.21
C PRO A 128 18.08 11.51 -10.47
N GLU A 129 17.70 10.43 -11.14
CA GLU A 129 18.62 9.36 -11.53
C GLU A 129 19.84 10.00 -12.22
N LEU A 130 21.00 9.94 -11.55
CA LEU A 130 22.29 10.15 -12.21
C LEU A 130 22.46 8.98 -13.18
N ARG A 131 21.98 9.17 -14.41
CA ARG A 131 22.30 8.30 -15.54
C ARG A 131 23.82 8.22 -15.65
N GLN A 132 24.37 7.05 -15.33
CA GLN A 132 25.74 6.65 -15.72
C GLN A 132 25.67 5.88 -17.03
#